data_AF-N1S5P1-F1
#
_entry.id   AF-N1S5P1-F1
#
_cell.length_a   1.000
_cell.length_b   1.000
_cell.length_c   1.000
_cell.angle_alpha   90.00
_cell.angle_beta   90.00
_cell.angle_gamma   90.00
#
_symmetry.space_group_name_H-M   'P 1'
#
loop_
_entity.id
_entity.type
_entity.pdbx_description
1 polymer ?
#
loop_
_entity_poly.entity_id
_entity_poly.type
_entity_poly.pdbx_seq_one_letter_code
_entity_poly.pdbx_strand_id
1 'polypeptide(L)'
;MADILSSAGQDESSLDYVPSDIAATRLDLLIGPNDSQWVKKHKFFSRRLKSDTPIKDIIREDFTYYESRMLMPSDRADVKELQTANTKRYEALLNDRFKGVEDSLETKLTMMYFGLPIAPMEDILKELSLAVGMEEEVPLYNIKPPMHFLTAHDRRNWGKDSLKAFEFCREAQAYYIGHSFRTQVLAASLTSVDEVMQLAGIQHVTISPNLLNGLAAADLSTWNGTLGEYFAQGPAKKSWETKDYNALVRDESSWRMAFTRSGFGTSEGKIIQAINYFADFQDKLEGLVKQHAG
;
A
#
# COMPACT_ATOMS: atom_id res chain seq x y z
N MET A 1 -39.67 -4.00 10.68
CA MET A 1 -38.89 -4.84 9.76
C MET A 1 -38.94 -4.17 8.40
N ALA A 2 -37.89 -3.97 7.63
CA ALA A 2 -36.45 -3.96 7.82
C ALA A 2 -35.97 -3.48 6.44
N ASP A 3 -35.36 -2.29 6.35
CA ASP A 3 -34.70 -1.87 5.12
C ASP A 3 -33.28 -1.45 5.48
N ILE A 4 -32.36 -2.32 5.08
CA ILE A 4 -30.92 -2.26 5.32
C ILE A 4 -30.35 -1.34 4.25
N LEU A 5 -29.93 -0.15 4.68
CA LEU A 5 -29.23 0.82 3.85
C LEU A 5 -27.80 0.36 3.55
N SER A 6 -27.56 0.21 2.25
CA SER A 6 -26.33 0.47 1.49
C SER A 6 -25.10 0.96 2.29
N SER A 7 -24.05 0.13 2.35
CA SER A 7 -22.71 0.52 2.81
C SER A 7 -21.59 -0.11 1.97
N ALA A 8 -21.62 0.10 0.65
CA ALA A 8 -20.53 -0.33 -0.24
C ALA A 8 -20.01 0.88 -1.04
N GLY A 9 -19.21 1.70 -0.38
CA GLY A 9 -18.59 2.88 -0.96
C GLY A 9 -17.80 3.66 0.09
N GLN A 10 -16.65 3.15 0.52
CA GLN A 10 -15.63 3.94 1.20
C GLN A 10 -14.27 3.73 0.53
N ASP A 11 -13.68 4.84 0.09
CA ASP A 11 -12.39 4.97 -0.60
C ASP A 11 -11.24 4.34 0.20
N GLU A 12 -10.22 3.78 -0.43
CA GLU A 12 -9.02 3.36 0.30
C GLU A 12 -7.88 4.40 0.34
N SER A 13 -8.20 5.67 0.00
CA SER A 13 -7.57 6.83 0.63
C SER A 13 -8.35 7.32 1.86
N SER A 14 -9.33 6.55 2.35
CA SER A 14 -10.19 6.88 3.51
C SER A 14 -10.05 5.90 4.67
N LEU A 15 -8.94 5.16 4.77
CA LEU A 15 -8.63 4.51 6.04
C LEU A 15 -8.21 5.61 7.04
N ASP A 16 -8.88 5.69 8.19
CA ASP A 16 -8.70 6.68 9.28
C ASP A 16 -7.30 6.66 9.95
N TYR A 17 -6.23 6.30 9.25
CA TYR A 17 -4.86 6.23 9.77
C TYR A 17 -4.18 7.60 9.78
N VAL A 18 -3.25 7.77 10.72
CA VAL A 18 -2.44 8.99 10.81
C VAL A 18 -1.52 9.12 9.59
N PRO A 19 -1.51 10.27 8.89
CA PRO A 19 -0.56 10.57 7.82
C PRO A 19 0.91 10.49 8.28
N SER A 20 1.79 10.00 7.41
CA SER A 20 3.21 9.77 7.75
C SER A 20 3.97 11.05 8.11
N ASP A 21 3.63 12.18 7.52
CA ASP A 21 4.21 13.49 7.84
C ASP A 21 3.84 13.94 9.26
N ILE A 22 2.61 13.67 9.69
CA ILE A 22 2.16 13.93 11.08
C ILE A 22 2.88 12.98 12.04
N ALA A 23 2.95 11.69 11.70
CA ALA A 23 3.65 10.69 12.52
C ALA A 23 5.15 10.98 12.65
N ALA A 24 5.79 11.60 11.65
CA ALA A 24 7.20 11.98 11.75
C ALA A 24 7.47 13.05 12.83
N THR A 25 6.49 13.91 13.14
CA THR A 25 6.68 15.00 14.12
C THR A 25 6.77 14.54 15.58
N ARG A 26 6.34 13.30 15.87
CA ARG A 26 6.33 12.71 17.21
C ARG A 26 7.47 11.72 17.47
N LEU A 27 8.34 11.46 16.48
CA LEU A 27 9.44 10.51 16.62
C LEU A 27 10.49 11.04 17.61
N ASP A 28 10.82 10.21 18.60
CA ASP A 28 11.88 10.48 19.57
C ASP A 28 12.53 9.15 19.98
N LEU A 29 13.63 8.81 19.31
CA LEU A 29 14.33 7.55 19.54
C LEU A 29 15.09 7.53 20.87
N LEU A 30 15.32 8.68 21.48
CA LEU A 30 16.06 8.81 22.74
C LEU A 30 15.14 8.81 23.96
N ILE A 31 13.83 8.92 23.78
CA ILE A 31 12.85 8.94 24.85
C ILE A 31 12.98 7.76 25.81
N GLY A 32 12.79 8.03 27.09
CA GLY A 32 12.83 7.09 28.20
C GLY A 32 11.56 7.13 29.07
N PRO A 33 11.43 6.18 30.01
CA PRO A 33 10.19 5.98 30.76
C PRO A 33 9.83 7.11 31.74
N ASN A 34 10.82 7.93 32.12
CA ASN A 34 10.64 9.06 33.04
C ASN A 34 10.36 10.38 32.32
N ASP A 35 10.44 10.40 30.99
CA ASP A 35 10.19 11.61 30.22
C ASP A 35 8.71 12.00 30.28
N SER A 36 8.45 13.30 30.46
CA SER A 36 7.08 13.79 30.61
C SER A 36 6.18 13.44 29.41
N GLN A 37 6.75 13.38 28.20
CA GLN A 37 6.03 13.00 26.98
C GLN A 37 5.69 11.50 26.98
N TRP A 38 6.64 10.65 27.39
CA TRP A 38 6.41 9.22 27.55
C TRP A 38 5.29 8.95 28.55
N VAL A 39 5.40 9.50 29.76
CA VAL A 39 4.41 9.29 30.83
C VAL A 39 3.01 9.73 30.39
N LYS A 40 2.91 10.88 29.70
CA LYS A 40 1.63 11.37 29.16
C LYS A 40 1.05 10.41 28.13
N LYS A 41 1.85 9.96 27.17
CA LYS A 41 1.39 9.11 26.08
C LYS A 41 1.09 7.68 26.53
N HIS A 42 1.90 7.13 27.43
CA HIS A 42 1.65 5.85 28.09
C HIS A 42 0.32 5.87 28.87
N LYS A 43 0.07 6.94 29.63
CA LYS A 43 -1.21 7.13 30.34
C LYS A 43 -2.39 7.30 29.37
N PHE A 44 -2.17 7.96 28.23
CA PHE A 44 -3.18 8.09 27.18
C PHE A 44 -3.60 6.72 26.65
N PHE A 45 -2.66 5.87 26.21
CA PHE A 45 -2.97 4.53 25.71
C PHE A 45 -3.58 3.63 26.79
N SER A 46 -3.07 3.67 28.02
CA SER A 46 -3.65 2.89 29.13
C SER A 46 -5.12 3.26 29.41
N ARG A 47 -5.51 4.54 29.26
CA ARG A 47 -6.91 4.93 29.40
C ARG A 47 -7.77 4.47 28.23
N ARG A 48 -7.24 4.58 27.01
CA ARG A 48 -7.95 4.19 25.78
C ARG A 48 -8.21 2.69 25.75
N LEU A 49 -7.21 1.87 26.09
CA LEU A 49 -7.34 0.41 26.16
C LEU A 49 -8.28 -0.08 27.28
N LYS A 50 -8.49 0.73 28.32
CA LYS A 50 -9.47 0.44 29.40
C LYS A 50 -10.87 0.98 29.13
N SER A 51 -11.05 1.71 28.03
CA SER A 51 -12.37 2.22 27.62
C SER A 51 -13.06 1.24 26.70
N ASP A 52 -14.33 1.50 26.38
CA ASP A 52 -15.08 0.74 25.37
C ASP A 52 -14.63 1.06 23.91
N THR A 53 -13.51 1.78 23.72
CA THR A 53 -12.97 2.05 22.39
C THR A 53 -12.39 0.74 21.82
N PRO A 54 -12.84 0.29 20.64
CA PRO A 54 -12.23 -0.84 19.96
C PRO A 54 -10.74 -0.60 19.68
N ILE A 55 -9.90 -1.63 19.85
CA ILE A 55 -8.46 -1.55 19.61
C ILE A 55 -8.16 -1.06 18.18
N LYS A 56 -8.99 -1.47 17.20
CA LYS A 56 -8.90 -1.03 15.81
C LYS A 56 -8.92 0.50 15.65
N ASP A 57 -9.72 1.20 16.45
CA ASP A 57 -9.92 2.65 16.33
C ASP A 57 -8.76 3.38 17.02
N ILE A 58 -8.27 2.84 18.14
CA ILE A 58 -7.02 3.30 18.79
C ILE A 58 -5.85 3.23 17.80
N ILE A 59 -5.74 2.14 17.05
CA ILE A 59 -4.66 1.96 16.08
C ILE A 59 -4.77 2.92 14.90
N ARG A 60 -5.97 3.07 14.34
CA ARG A 60 -6.22 3.99 13.21
C ARG A 60 -5.93 5.43 13.62
N GLU A 61 -6.53 5.90 14.70
CA GLU A 61 -6.44 7.31 15.11
C GLU A 61 -5.03 7.75 15.55
N ASP A 62 -4.17 6.83 16.00
CA ASP A 62 -2.87 7.16 16.56
C ASP A 62 -1.68 6.69 15.71
N PHE A 63 -1.85 5.83 14.70
CA PHE A 63 -0.72 5.27 13.96
C PHE A 63 -0.89 5.33 12.46
N THR A 64 0.22 5.30 11.76
CA THR A 64 0.24 5.03 10.32
C THR A 64 -0.10 3.56 10.07
N TYR A 65 -0.55 3.28 8.86
CA TYR A 65 -0.74 1.91 8.40
C TYR A 65 0.53 1.05 8.57
N TYR A 66 1.71 1.59 8.26
CA TYR A 66 2.97 0.87 8.34
C TYR A 66 3.39 0.53 9.78
N GLU A 67 3.23 1.47 10.71
CA GLU A 67 3.49 1.21 12.13
C GLU A 67 2.53 0.13 12.63
N SER A 68 1.23 0.22 12.30
CA SER A 68 0.25 -0.78 12.72
C SER A 68 0.60 -2.19 12.24
N ARG A 69 1.21 -2.33 11.05
CA ARG A 69 1.61 -3.64 10.52
C ARG A 69 2.73 -4.30 11.32
N MET A 70 3.55 -3.50 12.02
CA MET A 70 4.65 -4.01 12.85
C MET A 70 4.19 -4.66 14.15
N LEU A 71 2.95 -4.40 14.58
CA LEU A 71 2.36 -5.09 15.73
C LEU A 71 2.00 -6.55 15.43
N MET A 72 1.88 -6.94 14.16
CA MET A 72 1.42 -8.27 13.76
C MET A 72 2.57 -9.08 13.18
N PRO A 73 2.71 -10.38 13.51
CA PRO A 73 3.66 -11.26 12.84
C PRO A 73 3.51 -11.23 11.33
N SER A 74 4.61 -11.46 10.62
CA SER A 74 4.64 -11.55 9.16
C SER A 74 5.33 -12.82 8.71
N ASP A 75 4.75 -13.49 7.72
CA ASP A 75 5.33 -14.66 7.07
C ASP A 75 6.30 -14.30 5.93
N ARG A 76 6.28 -13.04 5.46
CA ARG A 76 7.27 -12.53 4.51
C ARG A 76 8.67 -12.52 5.12
N ALA A 77 9.63 -13.14 4.44
CA ALA A 77 10.98 -13.36 4.97
C ALA A 77 11.72 -12.06 5.35
N ASP A 78 11.61 -11.01 4.53
CA ASP A 78 12.22 -9.70 4.75
C ASP A 78 11.63 -8.97 5.97
N VAL A 79 10.30 -8.95 6.08
CA VAL A 79 9.60 -8.36 7.22
C VAL A 79 9.86 -9.17 8.49
N LYS A 80 9.96 -10.50 8.38
CA LYS A 80 10.28 -11.39 9.50
C LYS A 80 11.70 -11.17 10.01
N GLU A 81 12.67 -10.93 9.12
CA GLU A 81 14.03 -10.55 9.50
C GLU A 81 14.05 -9.20 10.23
N LEU A 82 13.32 -8.20 9.70
CA LEU A 82 13.16 -6.89 10.34
C LEU A 82 12.48 -7.01 11.72
N GLN A 83 11.40 -7.76 11.83
CA GLN A 83 10.70 -8.02 13.08
C GLN A 83 11.60 -8.74 14.07
N THR A 84 12.40 -9.71 13.62
CA THR A 84 13.39 -10.40 14.46
C THR A 84 14.44 -9.43 14.99
N ALA A 85 14.94 -8.53 14.15
CA ALA A 85 15.90 -7.50 14.57
C ALA A 85 15.26 -6.48 15.54
N ASN A 86 14.02 -6.08 15.30
CA ASN A 86 13.27 -5.17 16.17
C ASN A 86 12.96 -5.82 17.52
N THR A 87 12.55 -7.09 17.56
CA THR A 87 12.33 -7.84 18.81
C THR A 87 13.58 -7.86 19.67
N LYS A 88 14.76 -8.16 19.10
CA LYS A 88 16.02 -8.12 19.84
C LYS A 88 16.32 -6.74 20.44
N ARG A 89 16.06 -5.66 19.69
CA ARG A 89 16.26 -4.28 20.16
C ARG A 89 15.23 -3.89 21.22
N TYR A 90 13.99 -4.32 21.06
CA TYR A 90 12.91 -4.13 22.03
C TYR A 90 13.24 -4.79 23.37
N GLU A 91 13.66 -6.06 23.35
CA GLU A 91 14.10 -6.78 24.55
C GLU A 91 15.31 -6.11 25.21
N ALA A 92 16.28 -5.64 24.42
CA ALA A 92 17.42 -4.89 24.96
C ALA A 92 16.98 -3.58 25.65
N LEU A 93 16.01 -2.87 25.07
CA LEU A 93 15.45 -1.66 25.68
C LEU A 93 14.74 -1.95 27.00
N LEU A 94 13.93 -3.01 27.07
CA LEU A 94 13.25 -3.42 28.31
C LEU A 94 14.21 -3.87 29.41
N ASN A 95 15.36 -4.45 29.05
CA ASN A 95 16.36 -4.90 30.01
C ASN A 95 17.28 -3.77 30.53
N ASP A 96 17.31 -2.62 29.83
CA ASP A 96 18.18 -1.48 30.13
C ASP A 96 17.39 -0.17 30.32
N ARG A 97 17.25 0.67 29.29
CA ARG A 97 16.63 2.00 29.39
C ARG A 97 15.19 1.99 29.94
N PHE A 98 14.44 0.93 29.67
CA PHE A 98 13.06 0.73 30.13
C PHE A 98 12.95 -0.33 31.23
N LYS A 99 14.03 -0.60 31.97
CA LYS A 99 14.04 -1.58 33.05
C LYS A 99 12.96 -1.30 34.09
N GLY A 100 12.13 -2.30 34.33
CA GLY A 100 11.00 -2.24 35.26
C GLY A 100 9.69 -1.75 34.65
N VAL A 101 9.66 -1.42 33.36
CA VAL A 101 8.41 -1.20 32.61
C VAL A 101 7.84 -2.54 32.17
N GLU A 102 6.53 -2.73 32.34
CA GLU A 102 5.82 -3.96 31.99
C GLU A 102 5.71 -4.14 30.47
N ASP A 103 6.06 -5.33 29.96
CA ASP A 103 5.80 -5.72 28.56
C ASP A 103 4.30 -5.91 28.34
N SER A 104 3.65 -4.84 27.94
CA SER A 104 2.21 -4.69 27.79
C SER A 104 1.88 -4.06 26.44
N LEU A 105 0.63 -4.22 25.99
CA LEU A 105 0.16 -3.57 24.75
C LEU A 105 0.33 -2.05 24.85
N GLU A 106 0.00 -1.45 25.99
CA GLU A 106 0.22 -0.04 26.32
C GLU A 106 1.66 0.39 26.06
N THR A 107 2.62 -0.40 26.53
CA THR A 107 4.05 -0.13 26.38
C THR A 107 4.47 -0.23 24.93
N LYS A 108 4.00 -1.25 24.20
CA LYS A 108 4.30 -1.40 22.76
C LYS A 108 3.70 -0.26 21.93
N LEU A 109 2.46 0.14 22.17
CA LEU A 109 1.84 1.30 21.51
C LEU A 109 2.63 2.58 21.80
N THR A 110 3.06 2.78 23.04
CA THR A 110 3.84 3.97 23.41
C THR A 110 5.24 3.95 22.77
N MET A 111 5.93 2.81 22.77
CA MET A 111 7.22 2.65 22.09
C MET A 111 7.10 2.94 20.60
N MET A 112 6.12 2.32 19.94
CA MET A 112 5.86 2.53 18.52
C MET A 112 5.51 3.98 18.20
N TYR A 113 4.76 4.67 19.06
CA TYR A 113 4.37 6.08 18.88
C TYR A 113 5.59 7.01 18.75
N PHE A 114 6.66 6.73 19.48
CA PHE A 114 7.91 7.49 19.44
C PHE A 114 8.93 6.91 18.45
N GLY A 115 8.58 5.87 17.69
CA GLY A 115 9.47 5.23 16.71
C GLY A 115 10.45 4.22 17.29
N LEU A 116 10.24 3.78 18.53
CA LEU A 116 11.04 2.71 19.12
C LEU A 116 10.63 1.35 18.54
N PRO A 117 11.56 0.39 18.45
CA PRO A 117 11.26 -0.95 17.96
C PRO A 117 10.32 -1.67 18.94
N ILE A 118 9.44 -2.50 18.40
CA ILE A 118 8.53 -3.36 19.16
C ILE A 118 8.62 -4.80 18.66
N ALA A 119 8.33 -5.74 19.56
CA ALA A 119 8.06 -7.12 19.17
C ALA A 119 6.59 -7.28 18.74
N PRO A 120 6.31 -8.06 17.67
CA PRO A 120 4.94 -8.35 17.27
C PRO A 120 4.17 -9.10 18.37
N MET A 121 2.84 -9.12 18.27
CA MET A 121 1.93 -9.72 19.24
C MET A 121 0.99 -10.70 18.55
N GLU A 122 0.90 -11.92 19.09
CA GLU A 122 0.04 -12.98 18.53
C GLU A 122 -1.42 -12.88 19.02
N ASP A 123 -1.65 -12.46 20.26
CA ASP A 123 -2.99 -12.52 20.89
C ASP A 123 -3.98 -11.46 20.39
N ILE A 124 -3.50 -10.35 19.82
CA ILE A 124 -4.34 -9.25 19.28
C ILE A 124 -4.68 -9.43 17.79
N LEU A 125 -4.24 -10.54 17.18
CA LEU A 125 -4.34 -10.77 15.73
C LEU A 125 -5.79 -10.75 15.21
N LYS A 126 -6.78 -11.18 15.98
CA LYS A 126 -8.16 -11.29 15.49
C LYS A 126 -8.88 -9.94 15.37
N GLU A 127 -8.72 -9.04 16.33
CA GLU A 127 -9.30 -7.68 16.25
C GLU A 127 -8.49 -6.77 15.32
N LEU A 128 -7.17 -6.92 15.30
CA LEU A 128 -6.30 -6.13 14.43
C LEU A 128 -6.32 -6.59 12.98
N SER A 129 -6.50 -7.88 12.69
CA SER A 129 -6.74 -8.33 11.32
C SER A 129 -8.00 -7.69 10.76
N LEU A 130 -9.09 -7.64 11.54
CA LEU A 130 -10.30 -6.89 11.16
C LEU A 130 -10.01 -5.38 10.94
N ALA A 131 -9.15 -4.79 11.78
CA ALA A 131 -8.78 -3.38 11.72
C ALA A 131 -7.95 -2.99 10.50
N VAL A 132 -6.98 -3.84 10.15
CA VAL A 132 -6.00 -3.66 9.06
C VAL A 132 -6.52 -4.26 7.75
N GLY A 133 -7.79 -4.68 7.71
CA GLY A 133 -8.44 -5.22 6.50
C GLY A 133 -7.96 -6.62 6.11
N MET A 134 -7.41 -7.38 7.06
CA MET A 134 -6.77 -8.68 6.87
C MET A 134 -7.67 -9.91 7.15
N GLU A 135 -8.97 -9.77 7.40
CA GLU A 135 -9.92 -10.90 7.20
C GLU A 135 -10.84 -10.61 6.01
N GLU A 136 -10.72 -11.47 4.98
CA GLU A 136 -11.84 -11.78 4.12
C GLU A 136 -12.98 -12.29 5.03
N GLU A 137 -14.10 -11.58 5.09
CA GLU A 137 -15.35 -12.31 5.03
C GLU A 137 -15.31 -13.06 3.70
N VAL A 138 -14.85 -14.31 3.72
CA VAL A 138 -15.32 -15.29 2.76
C VAL A 138 -16.69 -15.65 3.31
N PRO A 139 -17.79 -15.15 2.72
CA PRO A 139 -19.09 -15.70 3.05
C PRO A 139 -18.95 -17.21 2.83
N LEU A 140 -19.31 -17.99 3.84
CA LEU A 140 -19.27 -19.44 3.81
C LEU A 140 -20.35 -19.97 2.84
N TYR A 141 -20.30 -19.56 1.57
CA TYR A 141 -21.19 -19.98 0.52
C TYR A 141 -20.36 -20.23 -0.74
N ASN A 142 -20.17 -21.52 -1.02
CA ASN A 142 -19.73 -22.12 -2.27
C ASN A 142 -18.27 -21.89 -2.72
N ILE A 143 -17.48 -22.95 -2.50
CA ILE A 143 -16.47 -23.51 -3.41
C ILE A 143 -16.19 -22.60 -4.61
N LYS A 144 -15.22 -21.70 -4.49
CA LYS A 144 -14.71 -21.00 -5.66
C LYS A 144 -13.86 -21.99 -6.46
N PRO A 145 -14.08 -22.12 -7.78
CA PRO A 145 -13.34 -23.07 -8.61
C PRO A 145 -11.82 -22.81 -8.53
N PRO A 146 -10.98 -23.83 -8.81
CA PRO A 146 -9.54 -23.78 -8.56
C PRO A 146 -8.81 -22.56 -9.15
N MET A 147 -9.35 -21.95 -10.22
CA MET A 147 -8.75 -20.82 -10.93
C MET A 147 -9.32 -19.43 -10.58
N HIS A 148 -10.15 -19.30 -9.53
CA HIS A 148 -10.77 -18.01 -9.17
C HIS A 148 -9.75 -16.92 -8.78
N PHE A 149 -8.52 -17.30 -8.44
CA PHE A 149 -7.43 -16.35 -8.20
C PHE A 149 -6.94 -15.68 -9.49
N LEU A 150 -7.14 -16.30 -10.67
CA LEU A 150 -6.87 -15.66 -11.96
C LEU A 150 -7.92 -14.60 -12.33
N THR A 151 -9.15 -14.77 -11.84
CA THR A 151 -10.23 -13.79 -12.00
C THR A 151 -10.15 -12.65 -10.99
N ALA A 152 -9.22 -12.71 -10.03
CA ALA A 152 -9.00 -11.66 -9.04
C ALA A 152 -8.21 -10.46 -9.61
N HIS A 153 -8.24 -10.20 -10.92
CA HIS A 153 -7.65 -8.98 -11.48
C HIS A 153 -8.30 -7.70 -10.92
N ASP A 154 -9.57 -7.80 -10.52
CA ASP A 154 -10.32 -6.75 -9.80
C ASP A 154 -9.74 -6.47 -8.41
N ARG A 155 -9.00 -7.44 -7.86
CA ARG A 155 -8.29 -7.33 -6.57
C ARG A 155 -6.82 -6.92 -6.74
N ARG A 156 -6.26 -6.99 -7.96
CA ARG A 156 -4.88 -6.49 -8.25
C ARG A 156 -4.84 -4.96 -8.27
N ASN A 157 -5.94 -4.34 -8.67
CA ASN A 157 -6.16 -2.92 -8.56
C ASN A 157 -7.23 -2.74 -7.50
N TRP A 158 -6.82 -2.64 -6.24
CA TRP A 158 -7.76 -2.20 -5.21
C TRP A 158 -8.42 -0.88 -5.67
N GLY A 159 -9.73 -0.80 -5.48
CA GLY A 159 -10.59 0.21 -6.09
C GLY A 159 -10.02 1.63 -6.03
N LYS A 160 -10.19 2.39 -7.12
CA LYS A 160 -9.72 3.78 -7.28
C LYS A 160 -8.29 3.98 -6.76
N ASP A 161 -7.32 3.33 -7.39
CA ASP A 161 -5.92 3.74 -7.29
C ASP A 161 -5.80 5.23 -7.68
N SER A 162 -5.78 6.15 -6.71
CA SER A 162 -5.70 7.59 -6.96
C SER A 162 -4.37 7.99 -7.60
N LEU A 163 -3.37 7.12 -7.49
CA LEU A 163 -2.04 7.28 -8.06
C LEU A 163 -2.00 6.67 -9.46
N LYS A 164 -2.87 7.18 -10.33
CA LYS A 164 -2.89 6.83 -11.75
C LYS A 164 -1.61 7.35 -12.41
N ALA A 165 -0.84 6.44 -12.99
CA ALA A 165 0.41 6.76 -13.67
C ALA A 165 0.19 7.40 -15.07
N PHE A 166 -0.93 8.09 -15.31
CA PHE A 166 -1.23 8.69 -16.61
C PHE A 166 -0.20 9.76 -16.99
N GLU A 167 0.20 10.58 -16.02
CA GLU A 167 1.22 11.60 -16.26
C GLU A 167 2.56 10.96 -16.60
N PHE A 168 2.93 9.90 -15.89
CA PHE A 168 4.13 9.12 -16.18
C PHE A 168 4.07 8.50 -17.59
N CYS A 169 2.94 7.95 -18.02
CA CYS A 169 2.78 7.46 -19.40
C CYS A 169 2.99 8.58 -20.44
N ARG A 170 2.43 9.76 -20.20
CA ARG A 170 2.58 10.94 -21.05
C ARG A 170 4.04 11.40 -21.12
N GLU A 171 4.72 11.47 -19.98
CA GLU A 171 6.13 11.82 -19.87
C GLU A 171 7.04 10.80 -20.53
N ALA A 172 6.86 9.51 -20.24
CA ALA A 172 7.67 8.44 -20.80
C ALA A 172 7.56 8.45 -22.33
N GLN A 173 6.35 8.63 -22.87
CA GLN A 173 6.15 8.68 -24.32
C GLN A 173 6.81 9.91 -24.93
N ALA A 174 6.63 11.09 -24.34
CA ALA A 174 7.28 12.31 -24.80
C ALA A 174 8.81 12.20 -24.73
N TYR A 175 9.34 11.60 -23.67
CA TYR A 175 10.77 11.37 -23.47
C TYR A 175 11.33 10.39 -24.52
N TYR A 176 10.69 9.25 -24.74
CA TYR A 176 11.14 8.26 -25.73
C TYR A 176 11.07 8.79 -27.16
N ILE A 177 10.01 9.51 -27.51
CA ILE A 177 9.89 10.17 -28.82
C ILE A 177 10.96 11.26 -28.97
N GLY A 178 11.13 12.13 -27.97
CA GLY A 178 12.09 13.23 -27.99
C GLY A 178 13.55 12.77 -28.13
N HIS A 179 13.87 11.57 -27.63
CA HIS A 179 15.21 10.97 -27.73
C HIS A 179 15.36 9.97 -28.88
N SER A 180 14.34 9.81 -29.74
CA SER A 180 14.34 8.85 -30.85
C SER A 180 14.61 7.40 -30.39
N PHE A 181 14.13 7.02 -29.21
CA PHE A 181 14.23 5.64 -28.74
C PHE A 181 13.25 4.74 -29.48
N ARG A 182 13.65 3.49 -29.70
CA ARG A 182 12.80 2.47 -30.35
C ARG A 182 11.74 1.90 -29.41
N THR A 183 11.95 2.00 -28.10
CA THR A 183 11.01 1.53 -27.10
C THR A 183 9.71 2.32 -27.20
N GLN A 184 8.59 1.61 -27.24
CA GLN A 184 7.26 2.20 -27.28
C GLN A 184 6.59 2.07 -25.92
N VAL A 185 5.78 3.07 -25.57
CA VAL A 185 5.06 3.10 -24.29
C VAL A 185 3.74 2.36 -24.42
N LEU A 186 3.52 1.41 -23.51
CA LEU A 186 2.30 0.63 -23.40
C LEU A 186 1.65 0.93 -22.04
N ALA A 187 0.44 1.48 -22.04
CA ALA A 187 -0.35 1.57 -20.81
C ALA A 187 -1.01 0.22 -20.50
N ALA A 188 -0.98 -0.17 -19.22
CA ALA A 188 -1.57 -1.40 -18.74
C ALA A 188 -2.25 -1.17 -17.38
N SER A 189 -3.02 -2.16 -16.93
CA SER A 189 -3.71 -2.14 -15.63
C SER A 189 -4.77 -1.03 -15.49
N LEU A 190 -5.47 -0.71 -16.58
CA LEU A 190 -6.59 0.23 -16.56
C LEU A 190 -7.80 -0.38 -15.85
N THR A 191 -8.61 0.46 -15.22
CA THR A 191 -9.73 0.05 -14.37
C THR A 191 -11.10 0.50 -14.86
N SER A 192 -11.17 1.41 -15.84
CA SER A 192 -12.44 1.84 -16.43
C SER A 192 -12.30 2.19 -17.92
N VAL A 193 -13.45 2.24 -18.61
CA VAL A 193 -13.54 2.69 -20.01
C VAL A 193 -13.08 4.14 -20.14
N ASP A 194 -13.44 5.02 -19.19
CA ASP A 194 -13.03 6.42 -19.18
C ASP A 194 -11.51 6.57 -19.15
N GLU A 195 -10.80 5.74 -18.38
CA GLU A 195 -9.33 5.76 -18.34
C GLU A 195 -8.71 5.34 -19.68
N VAL A 196 -9.30 4.35 -20.36
CA VAL A 196 -8.87 3.95 -21.71
C VAL A 196 -9.08 5.11 -22.68
N MET A 197 -10.24 5.76 -22.62
CA MET A 197 -10.59 6.88 -23.49
C MET A 197 -9.72 8.11 -23.23
N GLN A 198 -9.41 8.42 -21.97
CA GLN A 198 -8.50 9.49 -21.58
C GLN A 198 -7.09 9.28 -22.13
N LEU A 199 -6.60 8.03 -22.18
CA LEU A 199 -5.27 7.69 -22.70
C LEU A 199 -5.25 7.50 -24.23
N ALA A 200 -6.33 7.80 -24.95
CA ALA A 200 -6.31 7.84 -26.40
C ALA A 200 -5.17 8.75 -26.89
N GLY A 201 -4.29 8.22 -27.75
CA GLY A 201 -3.06 8.89 -28.19
C GLY A 201 -1.76 8.27 -27.62
N ILE A 202 -1.87 7.33 -26.68
CA ILE A 202 -0.74 6.46 -26.32
C ILE A 202 -0.36 5.50 -27.46
N GLN A 203 0.92 5.13 -27.57
CA GLN A 203 1.43 4.24 -28.62
C GLN A 203 0.81 2.84 -28.55
N HIS A 204 0.69 2.26 -27.35
CA HIS A 204 0.03 0.97 -27.13
C HIS A 204 -0.77 0.94 -25.82
N VAL A 205 -1.76 0.06 -25.76
CA VAL A 205 -2.55 -0.18 -24.56
C VAL A 205 -2.92 -1.67 -24.45
N THR A 206 -2.77 -2.23 -23.25
CA THR A 206 -3.32 -3.54 -22.89
C THR A 206 -4.62 -3.35 -22.13
N ILE A 207 -5.69 -3.94 -22.65
CA ILE A 207 -7.06 -3.79 -22.13
C ILE A 207 -7.56 -5.18 -21.69
N SER A 208 -8.18 -5.25 -20.51
CA SER A 208 -8.81 -6.50 -20.06
C SER A 208 -10.08 -6.80 -20.88
N PRO A 209 -10.48 -8.07 -21.02
CA PRO A 209 -11.68 -8.42 -21.80
C PRO A 209 -12.95 -7.67 -21.36
N ASN A 210 -13.11 -7.45 -20.05
CA ASN A 210 -14.26 -6.72 -19.51
C ASN A 210 -14.28 -5.25 -19.97
N LEU A 211 -13.14 -4.57 -19.97
CA LEU A 211 -13.02 -3.20 -20.46
C LEU A 211 -13.16 -3.12 -21.98
N LEU A 212 -12.69 -4.13 -22.71
CA LEU A 212 -12.87 -4.21 -24.16
C LEU A 212 -14.35 -4.34 -24.54
N ASN A 213 -15.11 -5.17 -23.81
CA ASN A 213 -16.57 -5.26 -23.98
C ASN A 213 -17.26 -3.94 -23.61
N GLY A 214 -16.81 -3.28 -22.53
CA GLY A 214 -17.30 -1.96 -22.14
C GLY A 214 -17.09 -0.90 -23.22
N LEU A 215 -15.90 -0.87 -23.83
CA LEU A 215 -15.59 0.02 -24.96
C LEU A 215 -16.47 -0.27 -26.18
N ALA A 216 -16.67 -1.56 -26.50
CA ALA A 216 -17.50 -1.96 -27.64
C ALA A 216 -18.98 -1.57 -27.46
N ALA A 217 -19.45 -1.49 -26.21
CA ALA A 217 -20.83 -1.11 -25.88
C ALA A 217 -21.02 0.40 -25.61
N ALA A 218 -19.94 1.16 -25.47
CA ALA A 218 -20.01 2.57 -25.10
C ALA A 218 -20.47 3.44 -26.28
N ASP A 219 -21.40 4.36 -26.02
CA ASP A 219 -21.79 5.39 -26.98
C ASP A 219 -20.88 6.62 -26.83
N LEU A 220 -20.08 6.87 -27.88
CA LEU A 220 -19.15 7.99 -27.93
C LEU A 220 -19.84 9.36 -27.73
N SER A 221 -21.12 9.49 -28.08
CA SER A 221 -21.86 10.74 -27.91
C SER A 221 -22.12 11.10 -26.45
N THR A 222 -22.02 10.13 -25.54
CA THR A 222 -22.25 10.30 -24.10
C THR A 222 -20.97 10.61 -23.32
N TRP A 223 -19.81 10.56 -23.97
CA TRP A 223 -18.53 10.82 -23.32
C TRP A 223 -18.16 12.31 -23.41
N ASN A 224 -17.89 12.92 -22.25
CA ASN A 224 -17.68 14.38 -22.13
C ASN A 224 -16.22 14.84 -22.40
N GLY A 225 -15.37 13.98 -22.99
CA GLY A 225 -13.96 14.28 -23.25
C GLY A 225 -13.63 14.46 -24.74
N THR A 226 -12.41 14.93 -25.02
CA THR A 226 -11.86 14.96 -26.39
C THR A 226 -10.77 13.89 -26.54
N LEU A 227 -10.93 12.99 -27.50
CA LEU A 227 -9.94 11.94 -27.77
C LEU A 227 -8.60 12.56 -28.18
N GLY A 228 -7.50 12.07 -27.63
CA GLY A 228 -6.15 12.57 -27.94
C GLY A 228 -5.72 13.82 -27.18
N GLU A 229 -6.66 14.53 -26.54
CA GLU A 229 -6.39 15.81 -25.88
C GLU A 229 -5.35 15.67 -24.75
N TYR A 230 -5.43 14.61 -23.96
CA TYR A 230 -4.53 14.39 -22.84
C TYR A 230 -3.05 14.36 -23.25
N PHE A 231 -2.74 13.70 -24.37
CA PHE A 231 -1.38 13.66 -24.92
C PHE A 231 -1.02 14.92 -25.72
N ALA A 232 -1.99 15.58 -26.37
CA ALA A 232 -1.77 16.83 -27.10
C ALA A 232 -1.31 17.98 -26.18
N GLN A 233 -1.70 17.96 -24.89
CA GLN A 233 -1.22 18.92 -23.89
C GLN A 233 0.29 18.81 -23.61
N GLY A 234 0.91 17.66 -23.90
CA GLY A 234 2.30 17.36 -23.55
C GLY A 234 2.53 17.22 -22.04
N PRO A 235 3.74 16.80 -21.62
CA PRO A 235 4.07 16.66 -20.20
C PRO A 235 4.11 18.03 -19.49
N ALA A 236 3.77 18.06 -18.21
CA ALA A 236 3.85 19.29 -17.42
C ALA A 236 5.30 19.84 -17.38
N LYS A 237 5.46 21.16 -17.58
CA LYS A 237 6.79 21.84 -17.67
C LYS A 237 7.72 21.67 -16.45
N LYS A 238 7.24 21.06 -15.35
CA LYS A 238 7.95 20.87 -14.08
C LYS A 238 8.04 19.42 -13.61
N SER A 239 7.50 18.46 -14.36
CA SER A 239 7.34 17.10 -13.84
C SER A 239 8.56 16.20 -14.04
N TRP A 240 9.51 16.63 -14.87
CA TRP A 240 10.73 15.86 -15.10
C TRP A 240 11.66 16.01 -13.89
N GLU A 241 11.90 14.91 -13.15
CA GLU A 241 12.92 14.87 -12.10
C GLU A 241 14.33 15.18 -12.69
N THR A 242 14.55 14.84 -13.97
CA THR A 242 15.70 15.29 -14.76
C THR A 242 15.40 15.26 -16.27
N LYS A 243 16.07 16.13 -17.05
CA LYS A 243 16.02 16.12 -18.54
C LYS A 243 16.90 15.06 -19.18
N ASP A 244 17.84 14.51 -18.41
CA ASP A 244 18.76 13.50 -18.88
C ASP A 244 18.94 12.45 -17.77
N TYR A 245 18.41 11.26 -18.02
CA TYR A 245 18.55 10.11 -17.13
C TYR A 245 19.84 9.30 -17.39
N ASN A 246 20.67 9.66 -18.39
CA ASN A 246 21.86 8.88 -18.74
C ASN A 246 22.86 8.76 -17.58
N ALA A 247 23.01 9.81 -16.78
CA ALA A 247 23.85 9.78 -15.59
C ALA A 247 23.29 8.85 -14.50
N LEU A 248 21.96 8.83 -14.35
CA LEU A 248 21.25 8.00 -13.38
C LEU A 248 21.32 6.51 -13.74
N VAL A 249 21.12 6.17 -15.03
CA VAL A 249 21.09 4.78 -15.51
C VAL A 249 22.43 4.06 -15.32
N ARG A 250 23.54 4.81 -15.30
CA ARG A 250 24.90 4.23 -15.18
C ARG A 250 25.40 4.15 -13.73
N ASP A 251 24.64 4.65 -12.77
CA ASP A 251 24.98 4.64 -11.35
C ASP A 251 23.83 4.04 -10.55
N GLU A 252 23.99 2.76 -10.17
CA GLU A 252 22.98 2.03 -9.41
C GLU A 252 22.62 2.70 -8.08
N SER A 253 23.61 3.28 -7.38
CA SER A 253 23.36 3.95 -6.08
C SER A 253 22.49 5.19 -6.27
N SER A 254 22.86 6.01 -7.25
CA SER A 254 22.08 7.21 -7.61
C SER A 254 20.68 6.83 -8.10
N TRP A 255 20.54 5.80 -8.93
CA TRP A 255 19.25 5.29 -9.37
C TRP A 255 18.39 4.80 -8.21
N ARG A 256 18.94 3.97 -7.31
CA ARG A 256 18.22 3.47 -6.14
C ARG A 256 17.73 4.60 -5.26
N MET A 257 18.58 5.60 -4.98
CA MET A 257 18.18 6.77 -4.19
C MET A 257 17.07 7.59 -4.86
N ALA A 258 17.17 7.83 -6.17
CA ALA A 258 16.13 8.55 -6.91
C ALA A 258 14.81 7.76 -6.91
N PHE A 259 14.87 6.46 -7.21
CA PHE A 259 13.70 5.58 -7.22
C PHE A 259 13.00 5.51 -5.86
N THR A 260 13.76 5.29 -4.77
CA THR A 260 13.27 5.27 -3.37
C THR A 260 12.58 6.59 -3.00
N ARG A 261 13.05 7.73 -3.53
CA ARG A 261 12.49 9.06 -3.23
C ARG A 261 11.33 9.46 -4.15
N SER A 262 11.18 8.80 -5.30
CA SER A 262 10.15 9.14 -6.28
C SER A 262 8.75 9.01 -5.69
N GLY A 263 7.90 9.99 -5.96
CA GLY A 263 6.56 10.06 -5.38
C GLY A 263 6.56 10.00 -3.83
N PHE A 264 7.62 10.50 -3.19
CA PHE A 264 7.81 10.43 -1.73
C PHE A 264 7.84 8.99 -1.18
N GLY A 265 8.39 8.04 -1.93
CA GLY A 265 8.47 6.61 -1.55
C GLY A 265 7.31 5.76 -2.04
N THR A 266 6.29 6.38 -2.63
CA THR A 266 5.08 5.69 -3.10
C THR A 266 5.37 4.73 -4.26
N SER A 267 6.27 5.10 -5.17
CA SER A 267 6.63 4.26 -6.32
C SER A 267 7.30 2.95 -5.90
N GLU A 268 8.19 3.03 -4.91
CA GLU A 268 8.85 1.86 -4.33
C GLU A 268 7.83 0.96 -3.64
N GLY A 269 6.93 1.54 -2.83
CA GLY A 269 5.84 0.82 -2.19
C GLY A 269 4.98 0.03 -3.19
N LYS A 270 4.59 0.66 -4.31
CA LYS A 270 3.82 -0.01 -5.37
C LYS A 270 4.56 -1.16 -6.03
N ILE A 271 5.85 -1.02 -6.32
CA ILE A 271 6.63 -2.11 -6.93
C ILE A 271 6.76 -3.29 -5.97
N ILE A 272 7.08 -3.03 -4.70
CA ILE A 272 7.17 -4.08 -3.68
C ILE A 272 5.81 -4.79 -3.54
N GLN A 273 4.72 -4.03 -3.50
CA GLN A 273 3.38 -4.59 -3.42
C GLN A 273 3.07 -5.49 -4.63
N ALA A 274 3.35 -5.05 -5.85
CA ALA A 274 3.12 -5.83 -7.06
C ALA A 274 3.92 -7.14 -7.06
N ILE A 275 5.20 -7.10 -6.64
CA ILE A 275 6.04 -8.29 -6.51
C ILE A 275 5.41 -9.31 -5.56
N ASN A 276 4.98 -8.85 -4.37
CA ASN A 276 4.36 -9.74 -3.38
C ASN A 276 3.06 -10.35 -3.94
N TYR A 277 2.22 -9.59 -4.62
CA TYR A 277 1.01 -10.13 -5.22
C TYR A 277 1.32 -11.23 -6.25
N PHE A 278 2.29 -11.00 -7.14
CA PHE A 278 2.66 -12.01 -8.13
C PHE A 278 3.29 -13.25 -7.47
N ALA A 279 4.09 -13.08 -6.43
CA ALA A 279 4.63 -14.20 -5.65
C ALA A 279 3.50 -15.02 -5.00
N ASP A 280 2.53 -14.36 -4.36
CA ASP A 280 1.38 -15.05 -3.74
C ASP A 280 0.55 -15.82 -4.78
N PHE A 281 0.36 -15.28 -5.98
CA PHE A 281 -0.33 -16.00 -7.06
C PHE A 281 0.49 -17.16 -7.60
N GLN A 282 1.82 -17.02 -7.65
CA GLN A 282 2.72 -18.09 -8.03
C GLN A 282 2.66 -19.24 -7.00
N ASP A 283 2.69 -18.94 -5.71
CA ASP A 283 2.56 -19.95 -4.64
C ASP A 283 1.23 -20.69 -4.70
N LYS A 284 0.13 -19.96 -4.96
CA LYS A 284 -1.20 -20.55 -5.16
C LYS A 284 -1.23 -21.47 -6.38
N LEU A 285 -0.62 -21.05 -7.49
CA LEU A 285 -0.51 -21.85 -8.70
C LEU A 285 0.29 -23.14 -8.44
N GLU A 286 1.43 -23.04 -7.76
CA GLU A 286 2.25 -24.19 -7.40
C GLU A 286 1.54 -25.13 -6.43
N GLY A 287 0.79 -24.60 -5.46
CA GLY A 287 -0.06 -25.39 -4.58
C GLY A 287 -1.11 -26.18 -5.36
N LEU A 288 -1.76 -25.55 -6.34
CA LEU A 288 -2.71 -26.22 -7.22
C LEU A 288 -2.05 -27.32 -8.05
N VAL A 289 -0.86 -27.06 -8.60
CA VAL A 289 -0.09 -28.07 -9.34
C VAL A 289 0.24 -29.25 -8.42
N LYS A 290 0.76 -29.02 -7.21
CA LYS A 290 1.08 -30.09 -6.25
C LYS A 290 -0.13 -30.94 -5.84
N GLN A 291 -1.33 -30.35 -5.80
CA GLN A 291 -2.56 -31.09 -5.52
C GLN A 291 -2.98 -32.06 -6.64
N HIS A 292 -2.51 -31.82 -7.88
CA HIS A 292 -2.96 -32.56 -9.06
C HIS A 292 -1.80 -33.27 -9.81
N ALA A 293 -0.56 -32.97 -9.47
CA ALA A 293 0.64 -33.69 -9.87
C ALA A 293 0.86 -34.80 -8.84
N GLY A 294 0.35 -35.99 -9.14
CA GLY A 294 0.48 -37.18 -8.28
C GLY A 294 1.91 -37.59 -7.98
#